data_AF-A0A135SC54-F1
#
_entry.id   AF-A0A135SC54-F1
#
_cell.length_a   1.000
_cell.length_b   1.000
_cell.length_c   1.000
_cell.angle_alpha   90.00
_cell.angle_beta   90.00
_cell.angle_gamma   90.00
#
_symmetry.space_group_name_H-M   'P 1'
#
loop_
_entity.id
_entity.type
_entity.pdbx_description
1 polymer ?
#
loop_
_entity_poly.entity_id
_entity_poly.type
_entity_poly.pdbx_seq_one_letter_code
_entity_poly.pdbx_strand_id
1 'polypeptide(L)'
;MESDYGQTPSSHIDPLLRNACILDIQSLELLHHYMCHTSITLGDPQIFRDVVPPLGFKYDCVMRMVLSITARHLTRIRPDQAGYYHRLAEDYAAAAFPEVAAMLAQVNDDNSQALYYATVLISLSSFATDPSPGNILLAAAEEDEVSWWALMKGVKMVISTTGLENIRKEATAALLCGSSTWNEPKLSALSVTSLILQWEKPLAEIEELVDEVYAAEDSIHRPAFTHLKECYRKLFTAPDEPKVDNEQIPSIIYGWLYELRDDFVLSIERREPVPLVLLGYYAVLLQQLEHHWFMEGWSLQVTNGVYAILEDSHRHLLTWPLEQVGSILSGL
;
A
#
# COMPACT_ATOMS: atom_id res chain seq x y z
N MET A 1 -67.38 7.22 8.69
CA MET A 1 -67.03 6.29 9.77
C MET A 1 -66.99 4.91 9.13
N GLU A 2 -65.84 4.54 8.55
CA GLU A 2 -64.74 3.80 9.23
C GLU A 2 -65.20 2.36 9.54
N SER A 3 -64.50 1.30 9.18
CA SER A 3 -63.05 1.15 9.01
C SER A 3 -62.68 0.04 8.01
N ASP A 4 -61.60 0.32 7.30
CA ASP A 4 -60.83 -0.54 6.41
C ASP A 4 -59.90 -1.43 7.27
N TYR A 5 -60.03 -2.76 7.17
CA TYR A 5 -59.12 -3.69 7.85
C TYR A 5 -58.00 -4.08 6.87
N GLY A 6 -56.86 -3.42 7.05
CA GLY A 6 -55.64 -3.67 6.29
C GLY A 6 -55.15 -5.12 6.44
N GLN A 7 -54.97 -5.77 5.29
CA GLN A 7 -54.11 -6.95 5.17
C GLN A 7 -52.65 -6.50 5.32
N THR A 8 -51.99 -6.97 6.37
CA THR A 8 -50.54 -6.92 6.47
C THR A 8 -49.91 -7.94 5.52
N PRO A 9 -48.92 -7.56 4.68
CA PRO A 9 -48.19 -8.55 3.90
C PRO A 9 -47.23 -9.29 4.84
N SER A 10 -47.55 -10.55 5.14
CA SER A 10 -46.62 -11.46 5.80
C SER A 10 -45.40 -11.68 4.90
N SER A 11 -44.27 -11.04 5.25
CA SER A 11 -42.98 -11.29 4.64
C SER A 11 -42.48 -12.67 5.07
N HIS A 12 -42.96 -13.73 4.41
CA HIS A 12 -42.37 -15.06 4.51
C HIS A 12 -41.00 -15.04 3.83
N ILE A 13 -39.98 -14.59 4.56
CA ILE A 13 -38.58 -14.86 4.21
C ILE A 13 -38.37 -16.36 4.45
N ASP A 14 -37.94 -17.07 3.41
CA ASP A 14 -37.66 -18.51 3.43
C ASP A 14 -36.74 -18.86 4.63
N PRO A 15 -37.08 -19.84 5.48
CA PRO A 15 -36.21 -20.27 6.57
C PRO A 15 -34.82 -20.72 6.10
N LEU A 16 -34.63 -21.13 4.84
CA LEU A 16 -33.32 -21.40 4.26
C LEU A 16 -32.51 -20.12 4.01
N LEU A 17 -33.16 -19.05 3.54
CA LEU A 17 -32.55 -17.71 3.44
C LEU A 17 -32.22 -17.15 4.82
N ARG A 18 -33.06 -17.42 5.83
CA ARG A 18 -32.81 -17.04 7.22
C ARG A 18 -31.57 -17.76 7.77
N ASN A 19 -31.39 -19.06 7.49
CA ASN A 19 -30.21 -19.81 7.91
C ASN A 19 -28.92 -19.38 7.18
N ALA A 20 -29.00 -19.06 5.88
CA ALA A 20 -27.89 -18.49 5.13
C ALA A 20 -27.47 -17.09 5.65
N CYS A 21 -28.41 -16.36 6.27
CA CYS A 21 -28.16 -15.04 6.84
C CYS A 21 -27.65 -15.08 8.30
N ILE A 22 -27.65 -16.24 8.97
CA ILE A 22 -27.20 -16.38 10.37
C ILE A 22 -25.68 -16.56 10.46
N LEU A 23 -25.08 -17.31 9.55
CA LEU A 23 -23.63 -17.57 9.55
C LEU A 23 -23.09 -17.53 8.12
N ASP A 24 -22.30 -16.50 7.81
CA ASP A 24 -21.52 -16.46 6.58
C ASP A 24 -20.20 -17.22 6.78
N ILE A 25 -20.22 -18.50 6.44
CA ILE A 25 -19.06 -19.40 6.57
C ILE A 25 -17.86 -18.90 5.76
N GLN A 26 -18.10 -18.29 4.60
CA GLN A 26 -17.03 -17.80 3.73
C GLN A 26 -16.27 -16.65 4.39
N SER A 27 -17.00 -15.64 4.90
CA SER A 27 -16.39 -14.53 5.65
C SER A 27 -15.69 -15.02 6.92
N LEU A 28 -16.24 -16.02 7.62
CA LEU A 28 -15.63 -16.57 8.83
C LEU A 28 -14.33 -17.35 8.53
N GLU A 29 -14.28 -18.13 7.46
CA GLU A 29 -13.04 -18.82 7.04
C GLU A 29 -11.94 -17.81 6.71
N LEU A 30 -12.29 -16.75 5.95
CA LEU A 30 -11.37 -15.68 5.61
C LEU A 30 -10.90 -14.93 6.86
N LEU A 31 -11.78 -14.54 7.77
CA LEU A 31 -11.40 -13.86 9.00
C LEU A 31 -10.49 -14.76 9.87
N HIS A 32 -10.79 -16.04 9.99
CA HIS A 32 -9.92 -16.98 10.67
C HIS A 32 -8.53 -17.05 10.02
N HIS A 33 -8.47 -17.14 8.68
CA HIS A 33 -7.21 -17.13 7.96
C HIS A 33 -6.46 -15.80 8.11
N TYR A 34 -7.18 -14.68 8.17
CA TYR A 34 -6.60 -13.36 8.43
C TYR A 34 -5.87 -13.35 9.77
N MET A 35 -6.57 -13.69 10.85
CA MET A 35 -6.07 -13.64 12.22
C MET A 35 -4.87 -14.55 12.46
N CYS A 36 -4.82 -15.70 11.78
CA CYS A 36 -3.78 -16.71 11.98
C CYS A 36 -2.59 -16.57 11.03
N HIS A 37 -2.78 -16.03 9.83
CA HIS A 37 -1.75 -16.08 8.78
C HIS A 37 -1.56 -14.76 8.02
N THR A 38 -2.63 -14.03 7.70
CA THR A 38 -2.47 -12.82 6.85
C THR A 38 -1.95 -11.64 7.66
N SER A 39 -2.49 -11.40 8.86
CA SER A 39 -2.19 -10.20 9.66
C SER A 39 -0.70 -10.03 9.98
N ILE A 40 0.02 -11.15 10.18
CA ILE A 40 1.46 -11.14 10.49
C ILE A 40 2.34 -10.81 9.27
N THR A 41 1.75 -10.74 8.07
CA THR A 41 2.47 -10.45 6.80
C THR A 41 2.29 -9.02 6.32
N LEU A 42 1.42 -8.22 6.96
CA LEU A 42 1.02 -6.89 6.49
C LEU A 42 1.81 -5.73 7.13
N GLY A 43 2.66 -6.03 8.12
CA GLY A 43 3.40 -5.03 8.91
C GLY A 43 3.42 -5.44 10.38
N ASP A 44 3.16 -4.47 11.28
CA ASP A 44 3.08 -4.73 12.72
C ASP A 44 1.92 -5.71 13.05
N PRO A 45 2.23 -6.95 13.49
CA PRO A 45 1.21 -7.95 13.77
C PRO A 45 0.23 -7.53 14.86
N GLN A 46 0.66 -6.75 15.86
CA GLN A 46 -0.20 -6.31 16.95
C GLN A 46 -1.29 -5.38 16.41
N ILE A 47 -0.90 -4.45 15.52
CA ILE A 47 -1.84 -3.54 14.88
C ILE A 47 -2.81 -4.31 13.98
N PHE A 48 -2.28 -5.06 13.02
CA PHE A 48 -3.13 -5.72 12.01
C PHE A 48 -3.98 -6.85 12.60
N ARG A 49 -3.55 -7.53 13.66
CA ARG A 49 -4.35 -8.59 14.29
C ARG A 49 -5.26 -8.10 15.41
N ASP A 50 -4.75 -7.23 16.28
CA ASP A 50 -5.44 -6.92 17.54
C ASP A 50 -6.17 -5.57 17.51
N VAL A 51 -5.86 -4.67 16.56
CA VAL A 51 -6.53 -3.35 16.41
C VAL A 51 -7.48 -3.32 15.22
N VAL A 52 -7.05 -3.78 14.05
CA VAL A 52 -7.82 -3.66 12.80
C VAL A 52 -9.14 -4.46 12.82
N PRO A 53 -9.19 -5.74 13.25
CA PRO A 53 -10.44 -6.50 13.25
C PRO A 53 -11.51 -5.96 14.21
N PRO A 54 -11.18 -5.50 15.44
CA PRO A 54 -12.13 -4.77 16.28
C PRO A 54 -12.74 -3.53 15.61
N LEU A 55 -11.94 -2.76 14.85
CA LEU A 55 -12.47 -1.66 14.04
C LEU A 55 -13.44 -2.19 12.97
N GLY A 56 -13.12 -3.33 12.34
CA GLY A 56 -14.01 -4.01 11.40
C GLY A 56 -15.36 -4.45 11.97
N PHE A 57 -15.44 -4.75 13.27
CA PHE A 57 -16.74 -5.02 13.91
C PHE A 57 -17.59 -3.76 14.12
N LYS A 58 -16.99 -2.57 14.06
CA LYS A 58 -17.69 -1.28 14.16
C LYS A 58 -17.95 -0.65 12.79
N TYR A 59 -17.06 -0.87 11.83
CA TYR A 59 -17.09 -0.29 10.49
C TYR A 59 -17.00 -1.40 9.45
N ASP A 60 -18.10 -1.70 8.78
CA ASP A 60 -18.19 -2.81 7.84
C ASP A 60 -17.15 -2.71 6.73
N CYS A 61 -16.84 -1.50 6.26
CA CYS A 61 -15.83 -1.28 5.23
C CYS A 61 -14.44 -1.82 5.62
N VAL A 62 -14.06 -1.69 6.90
CA VAL A 62 -12.78 -2.21 7.41
C VAL A 62 -12.80 -3.73 7.38
N MET A 63 -13.89 -4.36 7.85
CA MET A 63 -14.01 -5.82 7.82
C MET A 63 -14.01 -6.34 6.37
N ARG A 64 -14.73 -5.70 5.45
CA ARG A 64 -14.70 -6.06 4.04
C ARG A 64 -13.29 -5.96 3.47
N MET A 65 -12.52 -4.93 3.82
CA MET A 65 -11.12 -4.84 3.39
C MET A 65 -10.19 -5.89 4.01
N VAL A 66 -10.44 -6.29 5.27
CA VAL A 66 -9.78 -7.44 5.93
C VAL A 66 -10.04 -8.74 5.15
N LEU A 67 -11.29 -8.99 4.77
CA LEU A 67 -11.68 -10.16 3.99
C LEU A 67 -11.09 -10.11 2.57
N SER A 68 -11.09 -8.92 1.94
CA SER A 68 -10.51 -8.69 0.62
C SER A 68 -9.01 -9.01 0.59
N ILE A 69 -8.21 -8.43 1.50
CA ILE A 69 -6.75 -8.69 1.51
C ILE A 69 -6.43 -10.16 1.82
N THR A 70 -7.24 -10.83 2.65
CA THR A 70 -7.07 -12.26 2.90
C THR A 70 -7.41 -13.11 1.69
N ALA A 71 -8.49 -12.80 0.99
CA ALA A 71 -8.79 -13.45 -0.27
C ALA A 71 -7.63 -13.26 -1.27
N ARG A 72 -7.06 -12.04 -1.37
CA ARG A 72 -5.85 -11.81 -2.20
C ARG A 72 -4.67 -12.68 -1.76
N HIS A 73 -4.35 -12.73 -0.48
CA HIS A 73 -3.27 -13.58 0.03
C HIS A 73 -3.48 -15.06 -0.33
N LEU A 74 -4.74 -15.54 -0.25
CA LEU A 74 -5.10 -16.91 -0.60
C LEU A 74 -4.97 -17.22 -2.10
N THR A 75 -5.01 -16.23 -3.00
CA THR A 75 -4.73 -16.47 -4.43
C THR A 75 -3.33 -17.06 -4.64
N ARG A 76 -2.34 -16.61 -3.85
CA ARG A 76 -0.94 -17.06 -3.90
C ARG A 76 -0.75 -18.40 -3.20
N ILE A 77 -1.41 -18.58 -2.05
CA ILE A 77 -1.29 -19.82 -1.25
C ILE A 77 -2.03 -21.00 -1.93
N ARG A 78 -3.14 -20.72 -2.61
CA ARG A 78 -4.01 -21.72 -3.25
C ARG A 78 -4.15 -21.44 -4.76
N PRO A 79 -3.07 -21.63 -5.56
CA PRO A 79 -3.07 -21.28 -6.99
C PRO A 79 -4.16 -22.02 -7.78
N ASP A 80 -4.51 -23.26 -7.41
CA ASP A 80 -5.61 -24.02 -8.02
C ASP A 80 -6.99 -23.32 -7.89
N GLN A 81 -7.14 -22.42 -6.93
CA GLN A 81 -8.35 -21.66 -6.62
C GLN A 81 -8.17 -20.14 -6.83
N ALA A 82 -7.07 -19.71 -7.46
CA ALA A 82 -6.73 -18.29 -7.58
C ALA A 82 -7.87 -17.46 -8.19
N GLY A 83 -8.50 -17.92 -9.26
CA GLY A 83 -9.61 -17.20 -9.90
C GLY A 83 -10.88 -17.08 -9.04
N TYR A 84 -11.08 -17.97 -8.07
CA TYR A 84 -12.17 -17.84 -7.10
C TYR A 84 -11.84 -16.78 -6.05
N TYR A 85 -10.67 -16.86 -5.43
CA TYR A 85 -10.25 -15.90 -4.41
C TYR A 85 -10.00 -14.49 -4.96
N HIS A 86 -9.55 -14.38 -6.21
CA HIS A 86 -9.40 -13.11 -6.90
C HIS A 86 -10.75 -12.40 -7.01
N ARG A 87 -11.78 -13.07 -7.54
CA ARG A 87 -13.14 -12.49 -7.62
C ARG A 87 -13.68 -12.12 -6.24
N LEU A 88 -13.48 -12.99 -5.26
CA LEU A 88 -13.93 -12.73 -3.90
C LEU A 88 -13.25 -11.49 -3.28
N ALA A 89 -11.96 -11.29 -3.56
CA ALA A 89 -11.25 -10.09 -3.13
C ALA A 89 -11.81 -8.81 -3.76
N GLU A 90 -12.12 -8.85 -5.07
CA GLU A 90 -12.75 -7.73 -5.79
C GLU A 90 -14.16 -7.44 -5.26
N ASP A 91 -14.97 -8.47 -5.03
CA ASP A 91 -16.34 -8.32 -4.52
C ASP A 91 -16.36 -7.61 -3.15
N TYR A 92 -15.49 -8.02 -2.22
CA TYR A 92 -15.38 -7.37 -0.92
C TYR A 92 -14.84 -5.93 -1.02
N ALA A 93 -13.84 -5.69 -1.88
CA ALA A 93 -13.29 -4.35 -2.09
C ALA A 93 -14.34 -3.40 -2.68
N ALA A 94 -15.04 -3.83 -3.74
CA ALA A 94 -16.12 -3.08 -4.37
C ALA A 94 -17.25 -2.76 -3.38
N ALA A 95 -17.56 -3.67 -2.47
CA ALA A 95 -18.55 -3.44 -1.40
C ALA A 95 -18.04 -2.52 -0.28
N ALA A 96 -16.73 -2.37 -0.10
CA ALA A 96 -16.14 -1.45 0.88
C ALA A 96 -16.04 -0.01 0.37
N PHE A 97 -15.71 0.18 -0.91
CA PHE A 97 -15.37 1.51 -1.47
C PHE A 97 -16.44 2.60 -1.28
N PRO A 98 -17.76 2.36 -1.47
CA PRO A 98 -18.76 3.40 -1.27
C PRO A 98 -18.81 3.91 0.17
N GLU A 99 -18.65 3.02 1.13
CA GLU A 99 -18.64 3.37 2.55
C GLU A 99 -17.35 4.10 2.94
N VAL A 100 -16.20 3.66 2.42
CA VAL A 100 -14.93 4.39 2.58
C VAL A 100 -15.04 5.80 2.01
N ALA A 101 -15.59 5.97 0.80
CA ALA A 101 -15.77 7.28 0.19
C ALA A 101 -16.71 8.19 1.01
N ALA A 102 -17.79 7.63 1.57
CA ALA A 102 -18.71 8.37 2.44
C ALA A 102 -18.04 8.79 3.77
N MET A 103 -17.26 7.91 4.40
CA MET A 103 -16.49 8.22 5.61
C MET A 103 -15.43 9.28 5.33
N LEU A 104 -14.76 9.18 4.19
CA LEU A 104 -13.72 10.11 3.75
C LEU A 104 -14.25 11.53 3.57
N ALA A 105 -15.49 11.69 3.07
CA ALA A 105 -16.16 12.98 2.95
C ALA A 105 -16.54 13.62 4.31
N GLN A 106 -16.55 12.84 5.39
CA GLN A 106 -16.95 13.27 6.74
C GLN A 106 -15.89 12.86 7.77
N VAL A 107 -14.62 12.93 7.40
CA VAL A 107 -13.51 12.53 8.26
C VAL A 107 -13.48 13.36 9.54
N ASN A 108 -13.36 12.69 10.68
CA ASN A 108 -13.30 13.26 12.02
C ASN A 108 -12.55 12.30 12.96
N ASP A 109 -12.31 12.71 14.20
CA ASP A 109 -11.54 11.92 15.15
C ASP A 109 -12.16 10.52 15.40
N ASP A 110 -13.50 10.38 15.44
CA ASP A 110 -14.18 9.12 15.73
C ASP A 110 -14.04 8.04 14.64
N ASN A 111 -13.88 8.47 13.39
CA ASN A 111 -13.80 7.58 12.22
C ASN A 111 -12.41 7.53 11.57
N SER A 112 -11.53 8.45 11.93
CA SER A 112 -10.19 8.62 11.35
C SER A 112 -9.35 7.34 11.40
N GLN A 113 -9.33 6.65 12.55
CA GLN A 113 -8.54 5.43 12.73
C GLN A 113 -9.03 4.29 11.83
N ALA A 114 -10.35 4.07 11.78
CA ALA A 114 -10.95 3.05 10.91
C ALA A 114 -10.70 3.37 9.43
N LEU A 115 -10.88 4.64 9.05
CA LEU A 115 -10.65 5.11 7.70
C LEU A 115 -9.17 5.00 7.29
N TYR A 116 -8.24 5.28 8.20
CA TYR A 116 -6.81 5.09 7.99
C TYR A 116 -6.51 3.64 7.66
N TYR A 117 -6.94 2.68 8.50
CA TYR A 117 -6.65 1.27 8.25
C TYR A 117 -7.41 0.72 7.03
N ALA A 118 -8.62 1.19 6.74
CA ALA A 118 -9.30 0.85 5.49
C ALA A 118 -8.49 1.30 4.26
N THR A 119 -8.03 2.55 4.23
CA THR A 119 -7.23 3.07 3.10
C THR A 119 -5.85 2.42 2.98
N VAL A 120 -5.21 2.08 4.10
CA VAL A 120 -3.98 1.26 4.11
C VAL A 120 -4.26 -0.14 3.53
N LEU A 121 -5.32 -0.82 3.95
CA LEU A 121 -5.67 -2.13 3.41
C LEU A 121 -6.01 -2.07 1.92
N ILE A 122 -6.71 -1.03 1.47
CA ILE A 122 -6.98 -0.79 0.03
C ILE A 122 -5.67 -0.66 -0.73
N SER A 123 -4.74 0.10 -0.17
CA SER A 123 -3.41 0.27 -0.74
C SER A 123 -2.70 -1.11 -0.83
N LEU A 124 -2.51 -1.83 0.27
CA LEU A 124 -1.86 -3.15 0.26
C LEU A 124 -2.54 -4.13 -0.71
N SER A 125 -3.87 -4.07 -0.79
CA SER A 125 -4.71 -4.87 -1.69
C SER A 125 -4.44 -4.54 -3.17
N SER A 126 -4.19 -3.26 -3.50
CA SER A 126 -3.78 -2.84 -4.85
C SER A 126 -2.33 -3.20 -5.18
N PHE A 127 -1.41 -3.24 -4.20
CA PHE A 127 -0.06 -3.75 -4.45
C PHE A 127 -0.08 -5.26 -4.73
N ALA A 128 -0.95 -5.99 -4.03
CA ALA A 128 -1.12 -7.43 -4.16
C ALA A 128 -1.65 -7.90 -5.53
N THR A 129 -2.04 -7.00 -6.44
CA THR A 129 -2.38 -7.36 -7.82
C THR A 129 -1.11 -7.46 -8.66
N ASP A 130 -1.06 -8.41 -9.59
CA ASP A 130 0.05 -8.52 -10.53
C ASP A 130 0.20 -7.20 -11.30
N PRO A 131 1.40 -6.59 -11.32
CA PRO A 131 1.60 -5.31 -11.99
C PRO A 131 1.31 -5.42 -13.49
N SER A 132 0.35 -4.64 -13.99
CA SER A 132 -0.01 -4.63 -15.41
C SER A 132 1.13 -4.05 -16.26
N PRO A 133 1.41 -4.58 -17.46
CA PRO A 133 2.43 -4.03 -18.36
C PRO A 133 2.28 -2.52 -18.58
N GLY A 134 3.27 -1.73 -18.19
CA GLY A 134 3.24 -0.27 -18.33
C GLY A 134 2.72 0.50 -17.11
N ASN A 135 2.22 -0.18 -16.08
CA ASN A 135 1.93 0.45 -14.80
C ASN A 135 3.24 0.86 -14.11
N ILE A 136 3.42 2.17 -13.94
CA ILE A 136 4.58 2.78 -13.28
C ILE A 136 4.25 3.29 -11.88
N LEU A 137 3.24 2.71 -11.21
CA LEU A 137 2.74 3.06 -9.89
C LEU A 137 2.00 4.41 -9.83
N LEU A 138 2.68 5.50 -10.18
CA LEU A 138 2.17 6.87 -9.97
C LEU A 138 1.28 7.38 -11.10
N ALA A 139 1.32 6.76 -12.26
CA ALA A 139 0.42 7.04 -13.38
C ALA A 139 -0.31 5.76 -13.78
N ALA A 140 -1.61 5.88 -14.02
CA ALA A 140 -2.42 4.79 -14.54
C ALA A 140 -1.95 4.43 -15.96
N ALA A 141 -1.80 3.14 -16.25
CA ALA A 141 -1.47 2.67 -17.59
C ALA A 141 -2.71 2.70 -18.51
N GLU A 142 -3.90 2.50 -17.94
CA GLU A 142 -5.19 2.44 -18.63
C GLU A 142 -6.23 3.36 -17.96
N GLU A 143 -7.28 3.78 -18.69
CA GLU A 143 -8.31 4.70 -18.17
C GLU A 143 -9.09 4.13 -16.96
N ASP A 144 -9.24 2.81 -16.90
CA ASP A 144 -9.99 2.11 -15.84
C ASP A 144 -9.09 1.72 -14.64
N GLU A 145 -7.78 1.98 -14.72
CA GLU A 145 -6.83 1.65 -13.65
C GLU A 145 -6.75 2.76 -12.61
N VAL A 146 -6.91 2.41 -11.33
CA VAL A 146 -6.74 3.36 -10.23
C VAL A 146 -5.25 3.52 -9.97
N SER A 147 -4.70 4.71 -10.25
CA SER A 147 -3.30 4.97 -9.94
C SER A 147 -3.04 4.89 -8.43
N TRP A 148 -1.87 4.39 -8.05
CA TRP A 148 -1.46 4.35 -6.65
C TRP A 148 -1.46 5.74 -6.01
N TRP A 149 -1.17 6.76 -6.81
CA TRP A 149 -1.25 8.15 -6.36
C TRP A 149 -2.65 8.51 -5.85
N ALA A 150 -3.72 8.07 -6.52
CA ALA A 150 -5.08 8.30 -6.06
C ALA A 150 -5.36 7.62 -4.71
N LEU A 151 -4.88 6.40 -4.50
CA LEU A 151 -5.00 5.69 -3.23
C LEU A 151 -4.22 6.39 -2.11
N MET A 152 -3.00 6.83 -2.42
CA MET A 152 -2.13 7.55 -1.48
C MET A 152 -2.75 8.88 -1.04
N LYS A 153 -3.45 9.60 -1.93
CA LYS A 153 -4.19 10.82 -1.56
C LYS A 153 -5.26 10.55 -0.50
N GLY A 154 -5.91 9.38 -0.54
CA GLY A 154 -6.84 8.94 0.50
C GLY A 154 -6.15 8.84 1.86
N VAL A 155 -5.01 8.14 1.93
CA VAL A 155 -4.22 8.00 3.16
C VAL A 155 -3.70 9.36 3.66
N LYS A 156 -3.15 10.18 2.76
CA LYS A 156 -2.66 11.53 3.06
C LYS A 156 -3.75 12.41 3.68
N MET A 157 -4.96 12.36 3.14
CA MET A 157 -6.07 13.19 3.63
C MET A 157 -6.48 12.84 5.07
N VAL A 158 -6.44 11.55 5.42
CA VAL A 158 -6.70 11.09 6.80
C VAL A 158 -5.58 11.59 7.73
N ILE A 159 -4.32 11.41 7.31
CA ILE A 159 -3.15 11.88 8.08
C ILE A 159 -3.18 13.39 8.27
N SER A 160 -3.53 14.18 7.24
CA SER A 160 -3.59 15.65 7.34
C SER A 160 -4.69 16.14 8.27
N THR A 161 -5.76 15.36 8.45
CA THR A 161 -6.90 15.75 9.28
C THR A 161 -6.63 15.45 10.76
N THR A 162 -6.21 14.23 11.08
CA THR A 162 -6.11 13.75 12.47
C THR A 162 -4.67 13.74 12.99
N GLY A 163 -3.68 13.66 12.11
CA GLY A 163 -2.27 13.48 12.45
C GLY A 163 -1.93 12.01 12.71
N LEU A 164 -0.84 11.53 12.08
CA LEU A 164 -0.40 10.13 12.19
C LEU A 164 -0.14 9.72 13.65
N GLU A 165 0.43 10.61 14.46
CA GLU A 165 0.73 10.32 15.87
C GLU A 165 -0.53 10.10 16.71
N ASN A 166 -1.63 10.77 16.40
CA ASN A 166 -2.89 10.55 17.11
C ASN A 166 -3.49 9.18 16.75
N ILE A 167 -3.48 8.82 15.46
CA ILE A 167 -3.92 7.51 14.98
C ILE A 167 -3.10 6.38 15.63
N ARG A 168 -1.78 6.55 15.72
CA ARG A 168 -0.87 5.58 16.38
C ARG A 168 -1.13 5.52 17.89
N LYS A 169 -1.33 6.65 18.55
CA LYS A 169 -1.60 6.72 19.99
C LYS A 169 -2.90 6.00 20.34
N GLU A 170 -3.95 6.18 19.55
CA GLU A 170 -5.20 5.46 19.73
C GLU A 170 -5.03 3.95 19.55
N ALA A 171 -4.21 3.53 18.58
CA ALA A 171 -3.94 2.11 18.36
C ALA A 171 -3.16 1.50 19.55
N THR A 172 -2.14 2.21 20.04
CA THR A 172 -1.40 1.82 21.25
C THR A 172 -2.30 1.78 22.48
N ALA A 173 -3.22 2.72 22.64
CA ALA A 173 -4.19 2.71 23.74
C ALA A 173 -5.11 1.49 23.65
N ALA A 174 -5.59 1.14 22.46
CA ALA A 174 -6.39 -0.06 22.23
C ALA A 174 -5.61 -1.34 22.57
N LEU A 175 -4.32 -1.41 22.19
CA LEU A 175 -3.43 -2.53 22.54
C LEU A 175 -3.22 -2.67 24.05
N LEU A 176 -3.06 -1.55 24.78
CA LEU A 176 -2.89 -1.55 26.24
C LEU A 176 -4.18 -1.97 26.98
N CYS A 177 -5.34 -1.68 26.41
CA CYS A 177 -6.63 -2.14 26.92
C CYS A 177 -6.94 -3.60 26.54
N GLY A 178 -6.29 -4.11 25.49
CA GLY A 178 -6.45 -5.48 24.99
C GLY A 178 -5.71 -6.51 25.85
N SER A 179 -6.32 -7.67 26.05
CA SER A 179 -5.70 -8.81 26.72
C SER A 179 -5.02 -9.75 25.70
N SER A 180 -4.25 -9.22 24.76
CA SER A 180 -3.58 -10.05 23.74
C SER A 180 -2.60 -11.00 24.45
N THR A 181 -2.89 -12.31 24.40
CA THR A 181 -2.05 -13.37 24.98
C THR A 181 -1.13 -14.01 23.94
N TRP A 182 -1.12 -13.47 22.72
CA TRP A 182 -0.28 -13.96 21.62
C TRP A 182 1.19 -13.67 21.93
N ASN A 183 1.93 -14.70 22.33
CA ASN A 183 3.38 -14.65 22.43
C ASN A 183 3.98 -14.90 21.04
N GLU A 184 4.24 -13.83 20.30
CA GLU A 184 4.95 -14.00 19.03
C GLU A 184 6.46 -13.93 19.27
N PRO A 185 7.25 -14.85 18.67
CA PRO A 185 8.62 -14.50 18.37
C PRO A 185 8.52 -13.27 17.47
N LYS A 186 9.21 -12.17 17.81
CA LYS A 186 9.52 -11.15 16.79
C LYS A 186 9.97 -11.95 15.58
N LEU A 187 9.22 -11.94 14.48
CA LEU A 187 9.72 -12.53 13.25
C LEU A 187 11.06 -11.84 13.09
N SER A 188 12.15 -12.58 13.30
CA SER A 188 13.48 -12.11 13.06
C SER A 188 13.46 -11.84 11.59
N ALA A 189 13.18 -10.57 11.26
CA ALA A 189 13.03 -10.08 9.92
C ALA A 189 14.20 -10.67 9.17
N LEU A 190 13.90 -11.50 8.16
CA LEU A 190 14.90 -12.13 7.32
C LEU A 190 15.95 -11.06 7.09
N SER A 191 17.14 -11.29 7.64
CA SER A 191 18.20 -10.30 7.69
C SER A 191 18.45 -9.94 6.24
N VAL A 192 17.83 -8.85 5.77
CA VAL A 192 18.03 -8.36 4.41
C VAL A 192 19.52 -8.10 4.39
N THR A 193 20.20 -8.88 3.56
CA THR A 193 21.65 -8.80 3.49
C THR A 193 21.90 -7.37 3.07
N SER A 194 22.48 -6.59 3.99
CA SER A 194 22.72 -5.16 3.80
C SER A 194 23.69 -5.05 2.64
N LEU A 195 23.12 -4.90 1.45
CA LEU A 195 23.86 -4.66 0.23
C LEU A 195 24.45 -3.27 0.42
N ILE A 196 25.78 -3.20 0.46
CA ILE A 196 26.48 -1.93 0.33
C ILE A 196 26.16 -1.45 -1.08
N LEU A 197 25.18 -0.57 -1.18
CA LEU A 197 24.70 -0.03 -2.44
C LEU A 197 25.51 1.22 -2.76
N GLN A 198 26.19 1.24 -3.91
CA GLN A 198 26.96 2.41 -4.36
C GLN A 198 26.02 3.43 -5.04
N TRP A 199 25.17 4.07 -4.24
CA TRP A 199 24.14 4.97 -4.72
C TRP A 199 24.62 6.43 -4.87
N GLU A 200 25.68 6.85 -4.18
CA GLU A 200 26.06 8.27 -4.12
C GLU A 200 26.43 8.85 -5.48
N LYS A 201 27.24 8.12 -6.26
CA LYS A 201 27.69 8.59 -7.58
C LYS A 201 26.52 8.66 -8.58
N PRO A 202 25.69 7.61 -8.77
CA PRO A 202 24.51 7.70 -9.62
C PRO A 202 23.56 8.83 -9.23
N LEU A 203 23.33 9.08 -7.93
CA LEU A 203 22.44 10.17 -7.51
C LEU A 203 23.06 11.55 -7.71
N ALA A 204 24.39 11.70 -7.62
CA ALA A 204 25.06 12.97 -7.90
C ALA A 204 24.90 13.41 -9.37
N GLU A 205 24.97 12.48 -10.32
CA GLU A 205 24.70 12.75 -11.75
C GLU A 205 23.25 13.25 -11.96
N ILE A 206 22.28 12.67 -11.26
CA ILE A 206 20.89 13.12 -11.32
C ILE A 206 20.70 14.48 -10.65
N GLU A 207 21.43 14.77 -9.57
CA GLU A 207 21.41 16.08 -8.91
C GLU A 207 21.86 17.19 -9.86
N GLU A 208 22.96 16.98 -10.58
CA GLU A 208 23.44 17.92 -11.61
C GLU A 208 22.37 18.14 -12.70
N LEU A 209 21.73 17.07 -13.17
CA LEU A 209 20.65 17.17 -14.17
C LEU A 209 19.42 17.93 -13.64
N VAL A 210 19.01 17.69 -12.39
CA VAL A 210 17.89 18.41 -11.75
C VAL A 210 18.24 19.89 -11.63
N ASP A 211 19.49 20.22 -11.30
CA ASP A 211 19.98 21.60 -11.19
C ASP A 211 20.01 22.30 -12.54
N GLU A 212 20.42 21.61 -13.60
CA GLU A 212 20.45 22.15 -14.97
C GLU A 212 19.05 22.38 -15.54
N VAL A 213 18.16 21.38 -15.44
CA VAL A 213 16.82 21.42 -16.06
C VAL A 213 15.85 22.27 -15.24
N TYR A 214 15.97 22.24 -13.91
CA TYR A 214 15.09 22.94 -13.00
C TYR A 214 15.84 23.90 -12.06
N ALA A 215 16.63 24.80 -12.66
CA ALA A 215 17.43 25.80 -11.96
C ALA A 215 16.63 26.80 -11.12
N ALA A 216 15.32 26.91 -11.33
CA ALA A 216 14.44 27.81 -10.57
C ALA A 216 14.32 27.37 -9.10
N GLU A 217 14.45 28.33 -8.18
CA GLU A 217 14.41 28.10 -6.72
C GLU A 217 13.05 27.51 -6.25
N ASP A 218 11.96 27.84 -6.94
CA ASP A 218 10.60 27.34 -6.67
C ASP A 218 10.29 25.98 -7.32
N SER A 219 11.28 25.30 -7.92
CA SER A 219 11.08 24.01 -8.59
C SER A 219 10.52 22.95 -7.64
N ILE A 220 9.49 22.25 -8.09
CA ILE A 220 8.89 21.12 -7.37
C ILE A 220 9.75 19.84 -7.38
N HIS A 221 10.68 19.75 -8.32
CA HIS A 221 11.50 18.58 -8.57
C HIS A 221 12.66 18.48 -7.58
N ARG A 222 13.22 19.62 -7.16
CA ARG A 222 14.32 19.68 -6.19
C ARG A 222 13.92 19.10 -4.83
N PRO A 223 12.79 19.49 -4.20
CA PRO A 223 12.33 18.86 -2.95
C PRO A 223 12.10 17.35 -3.09
N ALA A 224 11.49 16.90 -4.20
CA ALA A 224 11.24 15.49 -4.46
C ALA A 224 12.56 14.69 -4.57
N PHE A 225 13.56 15.23 -5.26
CA PHE A 225 14.89 14.65 -5.35
C PHE A 225 15.62 14.64 -3.99
N THR A 226 15.63 15.77 -3.28
CA THR A 226 16.27 15.89 -1.96
C THR A 226 15.71 14.85 -0.98
N HIS A 227 14.39 14.66 -0.96
CA HIS A 227 13.78 13.65 -0.09
C HIS A 227 14.12 12.22 -0.55
N LEU A 228 14.15 11.96 -1.86
CA LEU A 228 14.58 10.66 -2.38
C LEU A 228 16.00 10.31 -1.91
N LYS A 229 16.93 11.25 -2.06
CA LYS A 229 18.33 11.14 -1.63
C LYS A 229 18.43 10.90 -0.12
N GLU A 230 17.58 11.55 0.67
CA GLU A 230 17.50 11.31 2.12
C GLU A 230 16.99 9.90 2.46
N CYS A 231 16.04 9.35 1.71
CA CYS A 231 15.62 7.95 1.86
C CYS A 231 16.77 6.98 1.60
N TYR A 232 17.56 7.19 0.54
CA TYR A 232 18.77 6.40 0.28
C TYR A 232 19.78 6.49 1.41
N ARG A 233 20.07 7.71 1.88
CA ARG A 233 21.01 7.95 2.98
C ARG A 233 20.59 7.22 4.26
N LYS A 234 19.29 7.20 4.58
CA LYS A 234 18.76 6.49 5.76
C LYS A 234 18.83 4.97 5.60
N LEU A 235 18.54 4.43 4.41
CA LEU A 235 18.45 2.98 4.20
C LEU A 235 19.82 2.32 3.98
N PHE A 236 20.73 3.03 3.31
CA PHE A 236 22.04 2.52 2.92
C PHE A 236 23.14 3.35 3.60
N THR A 237 23.14 3.29 4.94
CA THR A 237 24.14 3.96 5.76
C THR A 237 25.53 3.35 5.58
N ALA A 238 26.57 4.12 5.93
CA ALA A 238 27.94 3.63 5.89
C ALA A 238 28.13 2.42 6.82
N PRO A 239 29.10 1.52 6.55
CA PRO A 239 29.33 0.31 7.35
C PRO A 239 29.52 0.55 8.85
N ASP A 240 29.99 1.74 9.22
CA ASP A 240 30.31 2.14 10.60
C ASP A 240 29.12 2.83 11.32
N GLU A 241 28.01 3.08 10.61
CA GLU A 241 26.81 3.71 11.17
C GLU A 241 25.79 2.68 11.67
N PRO A 242 25.01 3.02 12.71
CA PRO A 242 23.94 2.14 13.19
C PRO A 242 22.93 1.89 12.07
N LYS A 243 22.65 0.61 11.82
CA LYS A 243 21.65 0.20 10.83
C LYS A 243 20.26 0.59 11.31
N VAL A 244 19.42 0.96 10.35
CA VAL A 244 17.99 1.20 10.59
C VAL A 244 17.31 -0.12 10.96
N ASP A 245 16.46 -0.07 11.97
CA ASP A 245 15.63 -1.22 12.35
C ASP A 245 14.71 -1.59 11.18
N ASN A 246 14.57 -2.90 10.89
CA ASN A 246 13.73 -3.37 9.78
C ASN A 246 12.27 -2.86 9.85
N GLU A 247 11.77 -2.59 11.06
CA GLU A 247 10.45 -2.00 11.30
C GLU A 247 10.30 -0.56 10.75
N GLN A 248 11.40 0.17 10.59
CA GLN A 248 11.43 1.55 10.08
C GLN A 248 11.64 1.63 8.56
N ILE A 249 12.09 0.54 7.92
CA ILE A 249 12.37 0.51 6.47
C ILE A 249 11.12 0.89 5.65
N PRO A 250 9.93 0.31 5.88
CA PRO A 250 8.75 0.67 5.10
C PRO A 250 8.35 2.14 5.25
N SER A 251 8.45 2.72 6.45
CA SER A 251 8.07 4.13 6.66
C SER A 251 9.02 5.09 5.94
N ILE A 252 10.31 4.76 5.83
CA ILE A 252 11.28 5.55 5.05
C ILE A 252 10.96 5.47 3.55
N ILE A 253 10.65 4.28 3.04
CA ILE A 253 10.38 4.07 1.61
C ILE A 253 9.05 4.72 1.21
N TYR A 254 7.98 4.54 1.99
CA TYR A 254 6.72 5.21 1.72
C TYR A 254 6.79 6.72 1.99
N GLY A 255 7.72 7.17 2.86
CA GLY A 255 7.97 8.59 3.16
C GLY A 255 8.15 9.46 1.91
N TRP A 256 8.87 8.96 0.91
CA TRP A 256 9.04 9.69 -0.36
C TRP A 256 7.71 9.98 -1.04
N LEU A 257 6.81 8.99 -1.13
CA LEU A 257 5.48 9.16 -1.70
C LEU A 257 4.64 10.17 -0.90
N TYR A 258 4.81 10.21 0.42
CA TYR A 258 4.09 11.13 1.28
C TYR A 258 4.47 12.60 1.04
N GLU A 259 5.73 12.87 0.70
CA GLU A 259 6.24 14.23 0.45
C GLU A 259 6.00 14.74 -0.99
N LEU A 260 5.62 13.86 -1.92
CA LEU A 260 5.32 14.29 -3.28
C LEU A 260 4.12 15.25 -3.33
N ARG A 261 4.20 16.21 -4.25
CA ARG A 261 3.13 17.17 -4.58
C ARG A 261 2.40 16.73 -5.86
N ASP A 262 1.14 17.12 -6.00
CA ASP A 262 0.33 16.83 -7.19
C ASP A 262 1.04 17.27 -8.48
N ASP A 263 1.63 18.46 -8.48
CA ASP A 263 2.34 18.98 -9.65
C ASP A 263 3.51 18.08 -10.09
N PHE A 264 4.19 17.40 -9.16
CA PHE A 264 5.29 16.51 -9.50
C PHE A 264 4.78 15.23 -10.17
N VAL A 265 3.66 14.71 -9.68
CA VAL A 265 3.00 13.54 -10.28
C VAL A 265 2.42 13.89 -11.65
N LEU A 266 1.88 15.10 -11.82
CA LEU A 266 1.48 15.60 -13.14
C LEU A 266 2.65 15.65 -14.12
N SER A 267 3.88 15.98 -13.68
CA SER A 267 5.06 15.91 -14.54
C SER A 267 5.40 14.47 -14.98
N ILE A 268 5.14 13.47 -14.12
CA ILE A 268 5.26 12.04 -14.48
C ILE A 268 4.21 11.65 -15.51
N GLU A 269 2.95 12.05 -15.31
CA GLU A 269 1.85 11.80 -16.26
C GLU A 269 2.11 12.45 -17.63
N ARG A 270 2.74 13.64 -17.63
CA ARG A 270 3.24 14.34 -18.83
C ARG A 270 4.46 13.70 -19.46
N ARG A 271 5.00 12.64 -18.86
CA ARG A 271 6.17 11.88 -19.31
C ARG A 271 7.44 12.74 -19.41
N GLU A 272 7.58 13.70 -18.50
CA GLU A 272 8.82 14.47 -18.40
C GLU A 272 9.98 13.54 -17.99
N PRO A 273 11.17 13.68 -18.61
CA PRO A 273 12.24 12.70 -18.46
C PRO A 273 12.80 12.63 -17.05
N VAL A 274 13.04 13.78 -16.40
CA VAL A 274 13.66 13.81 -15.06
C VAL A 274 12.74 13.22 -13.98
N PRO A 275 11.44 13.58 -13.86
CA PRO A 275 10.52 12.93 -12.91
C PRO A 275 10.42 11.42 -13.10
N LEU A 276 10.38 10.96 -14.36
CA LEU A 276 10.41 9.55 -14.71
C LEU A 276 11.70 8.87 -14.23
N VAL A 277 12.85 9.49 -14.44
CA VAL A 277 14.13 8.98 -13.92
C VAL A 277 14.09 8.89 -12.39
N LEU A 278 13.60 9.91 -11.68
CA LEU A 278 13.47 9.86 -10.21
C LEU A 278 12.60 8.70 -9.74
N LEU A 279 11.51 8.40 -10.45
CA LEU A 279 10.66 7.24 -10.19
C LEU A 279 11.38 5.91 -10.43
N GLY A 280 12.23 5.84 -11.48
CA GLY A 280 13.10 4.69 -11.72
C GLY A 280 14.11 4.45 -10.60
N TYR A 281 14.67 5.51 -10.00
CA TYR A 281 15.51 5.41 -8.81
C TYR A 281 14.67 5.00 -7.59
N TYR A 282 13.48 5.57 -7.40
CA TYR A 282 12.58 5.14 -6.33
C TYR A 282 12.26 3.63 -6.36
N ALA A 283 12.16 3.03 -7.55
CA ALA A 283 11.96 1.59 -7.71
C ALA A 283 13.07 0.73 -7.06
N VAL A 284 14.33 1.22 -7.01
CA VAL A 284 15.43 0.54 -6.31
C VAL A 284 15.17 0.51 -4.79
N LEU A 285 14.53 1.55 -4.23
CA LEU A 285 14.10 1.54 -2.84
C LEU A 285 12.96 0.53 -2.63
N LEU A 286 11.98 0.48 -3.53
CA LEU A 286 10.87 -0.47 -3.46
C LEU A 286 11.34 -1.93 -3.42
N GLN A 287 12.47 -2.24 -4.05
CA GLN A 287 13.06 -3.59 -4.01
C GLN A 287 13.29 -4.10 -2.58
N GLN A 288 13.57 -3.19 -1.62
CA GLN A 288 13.76 -3.57 -0.22
C GLN A 288 12.47 -4.08 0.43
N LEU A 289 11.31 -3.84 -0.18
CA LEU A 289 10.01 -4.30 0.30
C LEU A 289 9.53 -5.58 -0.36
N GLU A 290 10.19 -6.09 -1.40
CA GLU A 290 9.74 -7.27 -2.18
C GLU A 290 9.73 -8.59 -1.41
N HIS A 291 10.32 -8.61 -0.21
CA HIS A 291 10.13 -9.72 0.72
C HIS A 291 8.69 -9.82 1.27
N HIS A 292 7.91 -8.74 1.15
CA HIS A 292 6.47 -8.78 1.36
C HIS A 292 5.81 -9.28 0.09
N TRP A 293 4.97 -10.31 0.22
CA TRP A 293 4.30 -10.98 -0.89
C TRP A 293 3.49 -10.04 -1.80
N PHE A 294 2.99 -8.92 -1.26
CA PHE A 294 2.23 -7.93 -2.01
C PHE A 294 3.12 -6.94 -2.78
N MET A 295 4.42 -6.85 -2.49
CA MET A 295 5.35 -5.95 -3.20
C MET A 295 6.15 -6.66 -4.29
N GLU A 296 6.09 -7.99 -4.35
CA GLU A 296 6.90 -8.81 -5.26
C GLU A 296 6.75 -8.35 -6.73
N GLY A 297 7.89 -8.04 -7.37
CA GLY A 297 7.95 -7.67 -8.79
C GLY A 297 7.70 -6.19 -9.11
N TRP A 298 7.28 -5.37 -8.13
CA TRP A 298 6.99 -3.96 -8.37
C TRP A 298 8.21 -3.13 -8.77
N SER A 299 9.39 -3.43 -8.20
CA SER A 299 10.59 -2.66 -8.56
C SER A 299 10.92 -2.81 -10.04
N LEU A 300 10.94 -4.06 -10.54
CA LEU A 300 11.24 -4.37 -11.93
C LEU A 300 10.18 -3.80 -12.87
N GLN A 301 8.91 -3.89 -12.49
CA GLN A 301 7.83 -3.34 -13.30
C GLN A 301 7.98 -1.83 -13.48
N VAL A 302 8.17 -1.09 -12.39
CA VAL A 302 8.28 0.36 -12.45
C VAL A 302 9.51 0.76 -13.26
N THR A 303 10.68 0.15 -13.02
CA THR A 303 11.90 0.49 -13.77
C THR A 303 11.74 0.21 -15.27
N ASN A 304 11.17 -0.94 -15.66
CA ASN A 304 10.94 -1.29 -17.07
C ASN A 304 9.89 -0.39 -17.73
N GLY A 305 8.81 -0.07 -17.02
CA GLY A 305 7.77 0.83 -17.51
C GLY A 305 8.31 2.23 -17.77
N VAL A 306 9.09 2.78 -16.83
CA VAL A 306 9.77 4.07 -17.01
C VAL A 306 10.74 4.01 -18.19
N TYR A 307 11.55 2.95 -18.31
CA TYR A 307 12.48 2.79 -19.43
C TYR A 307 11.79 2.76 -20.79
N ALA A 308 10.64 2.07 -20.87
CA ALA A 308 9.84 2.00 -22.09
C ALA A 308 9.25 3.36 -22.51
N ILE A 309 8.94 4.23 -21.54
CA ILE A 309 8.39 5.56 -21.78
C ILE A 309 9.49 6.56 -22.20
N LEU A 310 10.70 6.45 -21.63
CA LEU A 310 11.80 7.37 -21.91
C LEU A 310 12.30 7.25 -23.35
N GLU A 311 12.65 8.42 -23.92
CA GLU A 311 13.37 8.53 -25.19
C GLU A 311 14.81 8.01 -25.06
N ASP A 312 15.37 7.54 -26.18
CA ASP A 312 16.72 6.93 -26.24
C ASP A 312 17.82 7.81 -25.64
N SER A 313 17.70 9.15 -25.75
CA SER A 313 18.67 10.10 -25.20
C SER A 313 18.74 10.09 -23.67
N HIS A 314 17.68 9.71 -22.97
CA HIS A 314 17.61 9.73 -21.50
C HIS A 314 17.70 8.34 -20.86
N ARG A 315 17.56 7.26 -21.65
CA ARG A 315 17.58 5.87 -21.14
C ARG A 315 18.88 5.48 -20.42
N HIS A 316 20.00 6.10 -20.77
CA HIS A 316 21.28 5.85 -20.11
C HIS A 316 21.23 6.20 -18.60
N LEU A 317 20.38 7.14 -18.19
CA LEU A 317 20.17 7.53 -16.79
C LEU A 317 19.50 6.41 -15.96
N LEU A 318 18.84 5.43 -16.61
CA LEU A 318 18.26 4.27 -15.95
C LEU A 318 19.17 3.03 -15.92
N THR A 319 20.40 3.13 -16.44
CA THR A 319 21.34 2.00 -16.45
C THR A 319 21.58 1.48 -15.04
N TRP A 320 21.89 2.36 -14.09
CA TRP A 320 22.15 1.96 -12.71
C TRP A 320 20.92 1.37 -12.02
N PRO A 321 19.71 2.00 -12.05
CA PRO A 321 18.50 1.37 -11.52
C PRO A 321 18.21 -0.02 -12.09
N LEU A 322 18.35 -0.21 -13.41
CA LEU A 322 18.14 -1.49 -14.07
C LEU A 322 19.13 -2.56 -13.60
N GLU A 323 20.40 -2.19 -13.38
CA GLU A 323 21.40 -3.09 -12.81
C GLU A 323 21.01 -3.54 -11.39
N GLN A 324 20.51 -2.63 -10.54
CA GLN A 324 20.16 -2.99 -9.16
C GLN A 324 18.92 -3.88 -9.10
N VAL A 325 17.89 -3.50 -9.87
CA VAL A 325 16.61 -4.21 -9.86
C VAL A 325 16.70 -5.56 -10.60
N GLY A 326 17.45 -5.62 -11.70
CA GLY A 326 17.62 -6.84 -12.51
C GLY A 326 18.61 -7.85 -11.94
N SER A 327 19.66 -7.42 -11.22
CA SER A 327 20.74 -8.33 -10.80
C SER A 327 20.37 -9.27 -9.65
N ILE A 328 19.34 -8.96 -8.85
CA ILE A 328 18.98 -9.76 -7.65
C ILE A 328 18.16 -11.01 -8.00
N LEU A 329 17.51 -11.07 -9.17
CA LEU A 329 16.84 -12.30 -9.65
C LEU A 329 17.82 -13.36 -10.17
N SER A 330 19.07 -13.00 -10.48
CA SER A 330 20.13 -13.94 -10.86
C SER A 330 20.83 -14.61 -9.67
N GLY A 331 20.42 -14.27 -8.43
CA GLY A 331 20.99 -14.79 -7.19
C GLY A 331 20.14 -15.82 -6.43
N LEU A 332 18.99 -16.24 -6.98
CA LEU A 332 18.13 -17.30 -6.43
C LEU A 332 18.34 -18.65 -7.12
#